data_AF-A0A8S2SP60-F1
#
_entry.id   AF-A0A8S2SP60-F1
#
_cell.length_a   1.000
_cell.length_b   1.000
_cell.length_c   1.000
_cell.angle_alpha   90.00
_cell.angle_beta   90.00
_cell.angle_gamma   90.00
#
_symmetry.space_group_name_H-M   'P 1'
#
loop_
_entity.id
_entity.type
_entity.pdbx_description
1 polymer ?
#
loop_
_entity_poly.entity_id
_entity_poly.type
_entity_poly.pdbx_seq_one_letter_code
_entity_poly.pdbx_strand_id
1 'polypeptide(L)'
;MSIDIRVGDLALQSVDMVVVCSTSKFLLDDILQKAGANVKENVGAAMNSGRITKAGYETTGGELLCNRLFFLPWITDKVDDITLRQTIQTFFTTAM
;
A
#
# COMPACT_ATOMS: atom_id res chain seq x y z
N MET A 1 -12.98 -17.08 3.49
CA MET A 1 -11.84 -16.16 3.75
C MET A 1 -11.14 -16.64 5.00
N SER A 2 -9.87 -17.02 4.91
CA SER A 2 -9.04 -17.35 6.07
C SER A 2 -8.21 -16.13 6.46
N ILE A 3 -8.06 -15.88 7.75
CA ILE A 3 -7.16 -14.84 8.28
C ILE A 3 -5.92 -15.57 8.80
N ASP A 4 -4.75 -15.09 8.41
CA ASP A 4 -3.47 -15.65 8.81
C ASP A 4 -2.53 -14.52 9.29
N ILE A 5 -1.84 -14.75 10.40
CA ILE A 5 -0.93 -13.78 11.01
C ILE A 5 0.47 -14.40 10.94
N ARG A 6 1.34 -13.77 10.16
CA ARG A 6 2.72 -14.23 9.94
C ARG A 6 3.70 -13.11 10.21
N VAL A 7 4.89 -13.49 10.69
CA VAL A 7 6.06 -12.61 10.72
C VAL A 7 6.85 -12.85 9.44
N GLY A 8 7.14 -11.79 8.69
CA GLY A 8 7.86 -11.91 7.44
C GLY A 8 8.04 -10.58 6.72
N ASP A 9 8.71 -10.64 5.58
CA ASP A 9 8.90 -9.52 4.67
C ASP A 9 7.70 -9.42 3.71
N LEU A 10 7.05 -8.26 3.69
CA LEU A 10 5.90 -7.99 2.81
C LEU A 10 6.26 -8.10 1.33
N ALA A 11 7.49 -7.75 0.95
CA ALA A 11 7.93 -7.80 -0.44
C ALA A 11 8.10 -9.22 -0.99
N LEU A 12 8.25 -10.21 -0.11
CA LEU A 12 8.41 -11.62 -0.46
C LEU A 12 7.08 -12.40 -0.42
N GLN A 13 5.96 -11.73 -0.16
CA GLN A 13 4.66 -12.39 -0.10
C GLN A 13 4.08 -12.57 -1.51
N SER A 14 3.80 -13.81 -1.89
CA SER A 14 3.03 -14.12 -3.10
C SER A 14 1.53 -14.00 -2.78
N VAL A 15 1.01 -12.80 -2.99
CA VAL A 15 -0.38 -12.41 -2.74
C VAL A 15 -0.89 -11.54 -3.87
N ASP A 16 -2.20 -11.45 -4.06
CA ASP A 16 -2.76 -10.62 -5.14
C ASP A 16 -2.46 -9.14 -4.97
N MET A 17 -2.36 -8.67 -3.72
CA MET A 17 -2.15 -7.27 -3.40
C MET A 17 -1.41 -7.10 -2.07
N VAL A 18 -0.45 -6.18 -2.06
CA VAL A 18 0.23 -5.72 -0.83
C VAL A 18 -0.23 -4.30 -0.52
N VAL A 19 -0.67 -4.08 0.73
CA VAL A 19 -1.08 -2.77 1.24
C VAL A 19 0.08 -2.15 2.02
N VAL A 20 0.43 -0.92 1.65
CA VAL A 20 1.59 -0.20 2.20
C VAL A 20 1.13 1.10 2.81
N CYS A 21 1.58 1.36 4.04
CA CYS A 21 1.38 2.66 4.67
C CYS A 21 2.30 3.70 4.02
N SER A 22 1.73 4.63 3.25
CA SER A 22 2.51 5.60 2.47
C SER A 22 3.10 6.75 3.30
N THR A 23 2.65 6.92 4.55
CA THR A 23 3.26 7.88 5.49
C THR A 23 4.41 7.28 6.30
N SER A 24 4.57 5.95 6.29
CA SER A 24 5.74 5.28 6.87
C SER A 24 6.88 5.30 5.86
N LYS A 25 7.82 6.24 6.05
CA LYS A 25 9.01 6.34 5.17
C LYS A 25 9.80 5.04 5.09
N PHE A 26 9.96 4.35 6.22
CA PHE A 26 10.70 3.08 6.27
C PHE A 26 10.05 2.00 5.41
N LEU A 27 8.73 1.78 5.56
CA LEU A 27 8.01 0.77 4.79
C LEU A 27 7.89 1.14 3.31
N LEU A 28 7.70 2.43 3.03
CA LEU A 28 7.62 2.95 1.68
C LEU A 28 8.94 2.76 0.94
N ASP A 29 10.06 3.18 1.53
CA ASP A 29 11.38 3.10 0.89
C ASP A 29 11.78 1.63 0.62
N ASP A 30 11.51 0.71 1.56
CA ASP A 30 11.80 -0.73 1.38
C ASP A 30 10.98 -1.36 0.25
N ILE A 31 9.67 -1.11 0.22
CA ILE A 31 8.80 -1.64 -0.84
C ILE A 31 9.17 -1.04 -2.21
N LEU A 32 9.39 0.28 -2.29
CA LEU A 32 9.74 0.92 -3.56
C LEU A 32 11.11 0.49 -4.08
N GLN A 33 12.05 0.18 -3.19
CA GLN A 33 13.35 -0.36 -3.59
C GLN A 33 13.20 -1.74 -4.22
N LYS A 34 12.34 -2.61 -3.66
CA LYS A 34 12.14 -3.99 -4.13
C LYS A 34 11.17 -4.10 -5.31
N ALA A 35 10.24 -3.15 -5.46
CA ALA A 35 9.29 -3.12 -6.58
C ALA A 35 9.93 -2.65 -7.90
N GLY A 36 11.14 -2.12 -7.86
CA GLY A 36 11.89 -1.68 -9.04
C GLY A 36 11.73 -0.19 -9.35
N ALA A 37 12.63 0.32 -10.19
CA ALA A 37 12.76 1.75 -10.48
C ALA A 37 11.49 2.38 -11.09
N ASN A 38 10.79 1.64 -11.96
CA ASN A 38 9.57 2.12 -12.62
C ASN A 38 8.44 2.40 -11.62
N VAL A 39 8.25 1.51 -10.63
CA VAL A 39 7.24 1.70 -9.58
C VAL A 39 7.63 2.86 -8.69
N LYS A 40 8.91 2.95 -8.31
CA LYS A 40 9.45 4.06 -7.50
C LYS A 40 9.21 5.41 -8.15
N GLU A 41 9.46 5.54 -9.45
CA GLU A 41 9.23 6.79 -10.19
C GLU A 41 7.74 7.14 -10.26
N ASN A 42 6.88 6.18 -10.61
CA ASN A 42 5.43 6.39 -10.67
C ASN A 42 4.84 6.82 -9.32
N VAL A 43 5.21 6.13 -8.25
CA VAL A 43 4.73 6.45 -6.90
C VAL A 43 5.31 7.78 -6.43
N GLY A 44 6.57 8.08 -6.73
CA GLY A 44 7.17 9.39 -6.49
C GLY A 44 6.42 10.53 -7.18
N ALA A 45 6.08 10.37 -8.45
CA ALA A 45 5.28 11.33 -9.20
C ALA A 45 3.84 11.46 -8.63
N ALA A 46 3.23 10.36 -8.21
CA ALA A 46 1.90 10.35 -7.58
C ALA A 46 1.90 11.07 -6.22
N MET A 47 2.96 10.91 -5.42
CA MET A 47 3.14 11.64 -4.16
C MET A 47 3.30 13.14 -4.41
N ASN A 48 4.20 13.53 -5.32
CA ASN A 48 4.47 14.93 -5.62
C ASN A 48 3.27 15.66 -6.24
N SER A 49 2.42 14.95 -6.99
CA SER A 49 1.21 15.51 -7.60
C SER A 49 -0.02 15.47 -6.69
N GLY A 50 0.09 14.91 -5.47
CA GLY A 50 -1.05 14.77 -4.55
C GLY A 50 -2.11 13.74 -5.00
N ARG A 51 -1.76 12.83 -5.92
CA ARG A 51 -2.66 11.76 -6.40
C ARG A 51 -2.84 10.65 -5.37
N ILE A 52 -1.94 10.54 -4.38
CA ILE A 52 -2.17 9.71 -3.20
C ILE A 52 -3.15 10.44 -2.28
N THR A 53 -4.43 10.19 -2.51
CA THR A 53 -5.52 10.79 -1.73
C THR A 53 -5.79 9.97 -0.46
N LYS A 54 -6.71 10.44 0.40
CA LYS A 54 -7.20 9.66 1.55
C LYS A 54 -7.78 8.29 1.17
N ALA A 55 -8.23 8.13 -0.07
CA ALA A 55 -8.73 6.85 -0.58
C ALA A 55 -7.61 5.87 -0.94
N GLY A 56 -6.34 6.30 -0.91
CA GLY A 56 -5.19 5.51 -1.33
C GLY A 56 -4.81 5.70 -2.80
N TYR A 57 -3.80 4.95 -3.25
CA TYR A 57 -3.30 4.94 -4.61
C TYR A 57 -2.88 3.51 -5.00
N GLU A 58 -3.44 2.99 -6.08
CA GLU A 58 -3.12 1.66 -6.61
C GLU A 58 -2.11 1.74 -7.76
N THR A 59 -1.20 0.78 -7.82
CA THR A 59 -0.27 0.59 -8.93
C THR A 59 0.11 -0.88 -9.10
N THR A 60 0.92 -1.20 -10.10
CA THR A 60 1.42 -2.56 -10.34
C THR A 60 2.45 -2.96 -9.28
N GLY A 61 2.59 -4.27 -9.03
CA GLY A 61 3.63 -4.78 -8.12
C GLY A 61 5.07 -4.63 -8.63
N GLY A 62 5.26 -4.35 -9.91
CA GLY A 62 6.57 -4.25 -10.54
C GLY A 62 7.32 -5.57 -10.46
N GLU A 63 8.48 -5.56 -9.80
CA GLU A 63 9.34 -6.73 -9.60
C GLU A 63 8.95 -7.60 -8.37
N LEU A 64 7.92 -7.20 -7.61
CA LEU A 64 7.44 -7.97 -6.47
C LEU A 64 6.68 -9.23 -6.90
N LEU A 65 6.54 -10.19 -5.96
CA LEU A 65 5.73 -11.39 -6.14
C LEU A 65 4.22 -11.12 -6.10
N CYS A 66 3.81 -9.90 -5.77
CA CYS A 66 2.41 -9.49 -5.79
C CYS A 66 2.02 -8.82 -7.11
N ASN A 67 0.77 -8.99 -7.53
CA ASN A 67 0.29 -8.36 -8.77
C ASN A 67 0.09 -6.84 -8.60
N ARG A 68 -0.32 -6.41 -7.39
CA ARG A 68 -0.76 -5.03 -7.12
C ARG A 68 -0.18 -4.47 -5.83
N LEU A 69 0.07 -3.17 -5.83
CA LEU A 69 0.44 -2.39 -4.66
C LEU A 69 -0.63 -1.35 -4.38
N PHE A 70 -1.01 -1.22 -3.11
CA PHE A 70 -1.96 -0.21 -2.66
C PHE A 70 -1.34 0.65 -1.56
N PHE A 71 -1.11 1.93 -1.88
CA PHE A 71 -0.51 2.90 -0.99
C PHE A 71 -1.59 3.66 -0.25
N LEU A 72 -1.64 3.48 1.06
CA LEU A 72 -2.62 4.10 1.93
C LEU A 72 -1.96 5.17 2.83
N PRO A 73 -2.37 6.45 2.75
CA PRO A 73 -1.85 7.47 3.64
C PRO A 73 -2.45 7.33 5.04
N TRP A 74 -1.59 7.15 6.03
CA TRP A 74 -1.99 7.09 7.43
C TRP A 74 -1.76 8.44 8.11
N ILE A 75 -2.82 9.14 8.49
CA ILE A 75 -2.75 10.44 9.17
C ILE A 75 -2.87 10.20 10.68
N THR A 76 -1.72 10.15 11.37
CA THR A 76 -1.60 9.77 12.79
C THR A 76 -2.40 10.60 13.78
N ASP A 77 -2.85 11.79 13.37
CA ASP A 77 -3.28 12.84 14.29
C ASP A 77 -4.81 12.80 14.54
N LYS A 78 -5.55 12.02 13.74
CA LYS A 78 -7.03 11.89 13.77
C LYS A 78 -7.51 10.45 13.52
N VAL A 79 -6.68 9.50 13.96
CA VAL A 79 -6.91 8.07 14.19
C VAL A 79 -8.20 7.67 14.91
N ASP A 80 -9.41 7.95 14.43
CA ASP A 80 -10.59 7.28 14.98
C ASP A 80 -10.77 5.89 14.35
N ASP A 81 -11.18 4.90 15.15
CA ASP A 81 -11.41 3.51 14.69
C ASP A 81 -12.35 3.44 13.48
N ILE A 82 -13.19 4.46 13.30
CA ILE A 82 -14.12 4.60 12.18
C ILE A 82 -13.35 4.79 10.87
N THR A 83 -12.36 5.68 10.83
CA THR A 83 -11.56 5.95 9.63
C THR A 83 -10.78 4.71 9.21
N LEU A 84 -10.13 4.02 10.16
CA LEU A 84 -9.42 2.76 9.87
C LEU A 84 -10.37 1.70 9.30
N ARG A 85 -11.54 1.52 9.94
CA ARG A 85 -12.54 0.54 9.50
C ARG A 85 -13.09 0.88 8.12
N GLN A 86 -13.39 2.14 7.84
CA GLN A 86 -13.88 2.58 6.53
C GLN A 86 -12.83 2.34 5.45
N THR A 87 -11.57 2.64 5.73
CA THR A 87 -10.48 2.39 4.78
C THR A 87 -10.33 0.90 4.47
N ILE A 88 -10.37 0.03 5.48
CA ILE A 88 -10.35 -1.43 5.28
C ILE A 88 -11.57 -1.87 4.45
N GLN A 89 -12.76 -1.32 4.70
CA GLN A 89 -13.96 -1.64 3.93
C GLN A 89 -13.89 -1.19 2.47
N THR A 90 -13.40 0.03 2.21
CA THR A 90 -13.16 0.53 0.85
C THR A 90 -12.19 -0.38 0.13
N PHE A 91 -11.10 -0.78 0.79
CA PHE A 91 -10.14 -1.73 0.24
C PHE A 91 -10.79 -3.05 -0.19
N PHE A 92 -11.58 -3.68 0.68
CA PHE A 92 -12.26 -4.93 0.32
C PHE A 92 -13.27 -4.75 -0.82
N THR A 93 -13.81 -3.56 -1.01
CA THR A 93 -14.74 -3.26 -2.11
C THR A 93 -14.01 -3.02 -3.43
N THR A 94 -12.79 -2.45 -3.40
CA THR A 94 -11.96 -2.18 -4.59
C THR A 94 -11.11 -3.38 -5.01
N ALA A 95 -10.77 -4.27 -4.07
CA ALA A 95 -9.94 -5.44 -4.34
C ALA A 95 -10.70 -6.63 -4.97
N MET A 96 -12.03 -6.70 -4.79
CA MET A 96 -12.94 -7.67 -5.43
C MET A 96 -13.28 -7.26 -6.86
#